data_AF-T0TAG7-F1
#
_entry.id   AF-T0TAG7-F1
#
_cell.length_a   1.000
_cell.length_b   1.000
_cell.length_c   1.000
_cell.angle_alpha   90.00
_cell.angle_beta   90.00
_cell.angle_gamma   90.00
#
_symmetry.space_group_name_H-M   'P 1'
#
loop_
_entity.id
_entity.type
_entity.pdbx_description
1 polymer ?
#
loop_
_entity_poly.entity_id
_entity_poly.type
_entity_poly.pdbx_seq_one_letter_code
_entity_poly.pdbx_strand_id
1 'polypeptide(L)'
;MKKLVLLASILISALASATPNVVLLSSLETPKIWYHSKKWKIEKSLNKIFYKRFKKSGLNIIIKEKVDQQILREELLNPNNIAVFWVSHAKDSQQISDGVSSDAAIVDYHGVDVKNHFKNIHPNMRYVGLVGCNAKELLEEYRSEGYYSNNKDLLIHSFDKKVDARIGLRKSIRKSAKQLGKLKKRLLASPRVIGFQDILTDFETNPACLVKQTGFKISVRRELKEESPAVAIKIDDQILHVFAQAKAGEVQEAEIFVQPKLNEMSRNSFKVTVDTNLFVGMEKLYLGDFEFSSDWDGKWKLFAKRDGTPLGVTKNLYRYTGQTPMIHQLEEFQPYECLEGLE
;
A
#
# COMPACT_ATOMS: atom_id res chain seq x y z
N MET A 1 7.48 -36.52 55.65
CA MET A 1 6.75 -35.35 55.11
C MET A 1 7.50 -34.85 53.87
N LYS A 2 7.00 -35.21 52.68
CA LYS A 2 7.67 -34.92 51.39
C LYS A 2 7.37 -33.47 50.99
N LYS A 3 8.42 -32.68 50.77
CA LYS A 3 8.35 -31.30 50.31
C LYS A 3 7.73 -31.27 48.91
N LEU A 4 6.51 -30.75 48.81
CA LEU A 4 5.85 -30.45 47.56
C LEU A 4 6.42 -29.11 47.07
N VAL A 5 7.50 -29.15 46.29
CA VAL A 5 8.02 -27.99 45.58
C VAL A 5 7.10 -27.78 44.38
N LEU A 6 6.04 -26.99 44.58
CA LEU A 6 5.17 -26.52 43.51
C LEU A 6 6.01 -25.52 42.69
N LEU A 7 6.59 -25.98 41.58
CA LEU A 7 7.09 -25.10 40.53
C LEU A 7 5.88 -24.34 39.97
N ALA A 8 5.61 -23.16 40.54
CA ALA A 8 4.84 -22.14 39.87
C ALA A 8 5.68 -21.64 38.69
N SER A 9 5.67 -22.41 37.60
CA SER A 9 6.00 -21.92 36.27
C SER A 9 4.92 -20.92 35.90
N ILE A 10 5.03 -19.71 36.46
CA ILE A 10 4.33 -18.54 35.98
C ILE A 10 4.82 -18.39 34.54
N LEU A 11 4.03 -18.90 33.59
CA LEU A 11 4.02 -18.47 32.21
C LEU A 11 3.67 -16.98 32.26
N ILE A 12 4.70 -16.18 32.56
CA ILE A 12 4.72 -14.79 32.16
C ILE A 12 4.86 -14.87 30.64
N SER A 13 3.74 -15.15 29.97
CA SER A 13 3.50 -14.68 28.63
C SER A 13 3.54 -13.17 28.77
N ALA A 14 4.75 -12.63 28.80
CA ALA A 14 4.96 -11.20 28.68
C ALA A 14 4.27 -10.88 27.36
N LEU A 15 3.10 -10.25 27.45
CA LEU A 15 2.48 -9.49 26.39
C LEU A 15 3.55 -8.49 25.98
N ALA A 16 4.43 -8.92 25.08
CA ALA A 16 5.48 -8.09 24.55
C ALA A 16 4.74 -7.08 23.71
N SER A 17 4.43 -5.93 24.32
CA SER A 17 3.75 -4.82 23.64
C SER A 17 4.48 -4.58 22.33
N ALA A 18 3.80 -4.87 21.22
CA ALA A 18 4.42 -4.84 19.91
C ALA A 18 4.87 -3.40 19.66
N THR A 19 6.18 -3.20 19.62
CA THR A 19 6.74 -1.85 19.48
C THR A 19 6.44 -1.36 18.06
N PRO A 20 5.69 -0.25 17.87
CA PRO A 20 5.22 0.14 16.55
C PRO A 20 6.36 0.43 15.58
N ASN A 21 6.13 0.13 14.31
CA ASN A 21 7.10 0.25 13.24
C ASN A 21 7.10 1.65 12.63
N VAL A 22 8.30 2.19 12.41
CA VAL A 22 8.55 3.33 11.53
C VAL A 22 9.31 2.84 10.30
N VAL A 23 8.68 2.94 9.13
CA VAL A 23 9.12 2.23 7.93
C VAL A 23 9.64 3.20 6.88
N LEU A 24 10.84 2.96 6.38
CA LEU A 24 11.38 3.59 5.17
C LEU A 24 11.28 2.61 4.01
N LEU A 25 10.52 2.98 3.00
CA LEU A 25 10.40 2.25 1.74
C LEU A 25 11.08 3.06 0.65
N SER A 26 12.00 2.46 -0.09
CA SER A 26 12.67 3.14 -1.20
C SER A 26 12.59 2.34 -2.48
N SER A 27 12.39 3.09 -3.56
CA SER A 27 12.17 2.58 -4.92
C SER A 27 13.01 3.36 -5.93
N LEU A 28 14.16 3.84 -5.48
CA LEU A 28 15.08 4.63 -6.30
C LEU A 28 16.11 3.71 -6.94
N GLU A 29 16.22 3.76 -8.26
CA GLU A 29 17.39 3.20 -8.92
C GLU A 29 18.54 4.20 -8.79
N THR A 30 19.74 3.74 -8.42
CA THR A 30 20.89 4.64 -8.38
C THR A 30 21.41 4.82 -9.81
N PRO A 31 21.23 5.99 -10.46
CA PRO A 31 21.68 6.15 -11.84
C PRO A 31 23.21 6.01 -11.92
N LYS A 32 23.68 5.24 -12.92
CA LYS A 32 25.10 5.18 -13.28
C LYS A 32 25.51 6.49 -13.96
N ILE A 33 25.84 7.52 -13.18
CA ILE A 33 26.30 8.81 -13.71
C ILE A 33 27.83 8.80 -13.86
N TRP A 34 28.36 9.13 -15.04
CA TRP A 34 29.79 8.97 -15.39
C TRP A 34 30.78 9.80 -14.55
N TYR A 35 30.32 10.91 -13.93
CA TYR A 35 31.15 11.84 -13.15
C TYR A 35 31.01 11.65 -11.64
N HIS A 36 30.11 10.78 -11.19
CA HIS A 36 30.05 10.37 -9.79
C HIS A 36 30.77 9.03 -9.62
N SER A 37 31.56 8.91 -8.55
CA SER A 37 32.24 7.65 -8.24
C SER A 37 31.23 6.50 -8.23
N LYS A 38 31.63 5.32 -8.74
CA LYS A 38 30.87 4.05 -8.70
C LYS A 38 30.35 3.66 -7.29
N LYS A 39 30.73 4.40 -6.24
CA LYS A 39 30.35 4.21 -4.82
C LYS A 39 29.21 5.11 -4.34
N TRP A 40 28.66 6.01 -5.16
CA TRP A 40 27.49 6.80 -4.76
C TRP A 40 26.29 5.87 -4.61
N LYS A 41 25.79 5.67 -3.37
CA LYS A 41 24.62 4.83 -3.07
C LYS A 41 23.59 5.69 -2.34
N ILE A 42 22.53 6.12 -3.06
CA ILE A 42 21.48 6.99 -2.50
C ILE A 42 20.83 6.31 -1.28
N GLU A 43 20.55 5.01 -1.38
CA GLU A 43 19.93 4.18 -0.35
C GLU A 43 20.72 4.23 0.97
N LYS A 44 22.05 4.00 0.94
CA LYS A 44 22.90 4.11 2.13
C LYS A 44 22.79 5.48 2.82
N SER A 45 22.61 6.54 2.03
CA SER A 45 22.39 7.89 2.57
C SER A 45 21.02 8.04 3.23
N LEU A 46 19.97 7.54 2.58
CA LEU A 46 18.60 7.53 3.11
C LEU A 46 18.52 6.73 4.41
N ASN A 47 19.08 5.52 4.44
CA ASN A 47 19.10 4.65 5.62
C ASN A 47 19.82 5.34 6.79
N LYS A 48 20.99 5.94 6.52
CA LYS A 48 21.75 6.68 7.54
C LYS A 48 20.95 7.88 8.06
N ILE A 49 20.25 8.61 7.20
CA ILE A 49 19.38 9.72 7.61
C ILE A 49 18.27 9.19 8.50
N PHE A 50 17.53 8.17 8.05
CA PHE A 50 16.38 7.62 8.74
C PHE A 50 16.74 7.02 10.09
N TYR A 51 17.70 6.09 10.11
CA TYR A 51 18.18 5.44 11.33
C TYR A 51 18.67 6.45 12.36
N LYS A 52 19.47 7.45 11.96
CA LYS A 52 19.97 8.49 12.88
C LYS A 52 18.85 9.28 13.56
N ARG A 53 17.68 9.40 12.92
CA ARG A 53 16.53 10.17 13.41
C ARG A 53 15.67 9.38 14.38
N PHE A 54 15.48 8.09 14.13
CA PHE A 54 14.58 7.24 14.90
C PHE A 54 15.27 6.29 15.89
N LYS A 55 16.59 6.07 15.84
CA LYS A 55 17.29 5.11 16.74
C LYS A 55 17.16 5.33 18.25
N LYS A 56 16.60 6.47 18.69
CA LYS A 56 16.33 6.78 20.10
C LYS A 56 14.84 7.04 20.36
N SER A 57 13.99 6.62 19.44
CA SER A 57 12.55 6.82 19.54
C SER A 57 11.88 5.76 20.41
N GLY A 58 12.45 4.56 20.47
CA GLY A 58 11.76 3.39 21.02
C GLY A 58 10.89 2.66 19.98
N LEU A 59 10.71 3.23 18.79
CA LEU A 59 10.03 2.56 17.68
C LEU A 59 10.94 1.53 17.01
N ASN A 60 10.32 0.48 16.46
CA ASN A 60 11.01 -0.47 15.61
C ASN A 60 11.29 0.17 14.23
N ILE A 61 12.54 0.12 13.77
CA ILE A 61 12.95 0.79 12.53
C ILE A 61 13.04 -0.25 11.41
N ILE A 62 12.14 -0.16 10.45
CA ILE A 62 12.14 -1.03 9.26
C ILE A 62 12.61 -0.21 8.06
N ILE A 63 13.51 -0.79 7.28
CA ILE A 63 14.01 -0.18 6.04
C ILE A 63 13.97 -1.24 4.95
N LYS A 64 13.19 -0.98 3.90
CA LYS A 64 13.11 -1.83 2.70
C LYS A 64 13.58 -1.03 1.48
N GLU A 65 14.47 -1.64 0.72
CA GLU A 65 15.03 -1.11 -0.53
C GLU A 65 14.44 -1.87 -1.72
N LYS A 66 14.40 -1.22 -2.90
CA LYS A 66 13.85 -1.79 -4.14
C LYS A 66 12.43 -2.34 -3.98
N VAL A 67 11.61 -1.56 -3.29
CA VAL A 67 10.23 -1.92 -2.96
C VAL A 67 9.35 -1.86 -4.22
N ASP A 68 8.60 -2.92 -4.46
CA ASP A 68 7.59 -3.04 -5.52
C ASP A 68 6.17 -2.70 -5.01
N GLN A 69 5.18 -2.79 -5.89
CA GLN A 69 3.77 -2.53 -5.57
C GLN A 69 3.21 -3.46 -4.47
N GLN A 70 3.67 -4.71 -4.39
CA GLN A 70 3.18 -5.67 -3.41
C GLN A 70 3.67 -5.29 -2.02
N ILE A 71 4.99 -5.14 -1.86
CA ILE A 71 5.60 -4.76 -0.59
C ILE A 71 5.09 -3.39 -0.14
N LEU A 72 4.88 -2.44 -1.05
CA LEU A 72 4.24 -1.16 -0.70
C LEU A 72 2.83 -1.36 -0.16
N ARG A 73 2.01 -2.21 -0.78
CA ARG A 73 0.64 -2.51 -0.30
C ARG A 73 0.67 -3.13 1.09
N GLU A 74 1.49 -4.16 1.29
CA GLU A 74 1.65 -4.85 2.57
C GLU A 74 2.00 -3.85 3.68
N GLU A 75 2.95 -2.94 3.42
CA GLU A 75 3.40 -1.96 4.41
C GLU A 75 2.40 -0.81 4.64
N LEU A 76 1.58 -0.46 3.65
CA LEU A 76 0.49 0.51 3.84
C LEU A 76 -0.70 -0.08 4.61
N LEU A 77 -0.87 -1.41 4.59
CA LEU A 77 -1.94 -2.13 5.26
C LEU A 77 -1.51 -2.80 6.58
N ASN A 78 -0.22 -2.81 6.90
CA ASN A 78 0.30 -3.47 8.11
C ASN A 78 -0.17 -2.74 9.39
N PRO A 79 -0.89 -3.41 10.31
CA PRO A 79 -1.42 -2.79 11.52
C PRO A 79 -0.33 -2.31 12.49
N ASN A 80 0.87 -2.89 12.42
CA ASN A 80 2.01 -2.53 13.27
C ASN A 80 2.72 -1.25 12.82
N ASN A 81 2.38 -0.70 11.64
CA ASN A 81 3.04 0.47 11.09
C ASN A 81 2.38 1.77 11.56
N ILE A 82 3.07 2.51 12.45
CA ILE A 82 2.62 3.85 12.87
C ILE A 82 2.97 4.91 11.82
N ALA A 83 4.01 4.69 11.01
CA ALA A 83 4.39 5.59 9.93
C ALA A 83 5.14 4.93 8.78
N VAL A 84 4.84 5.36 7.56
CA VAL A 84 5.51 4.93 6.32
C VAL A 84 6.11 6.13 5.59
N PHE A 85 7.35 6.00 5.14
CA PHE A 85 8.05 6.97 4.33
C PHE A 85 8.37 6.34 2.98
N TRP A 86 7.61 6.70 1.95
CA TRP A 86 7.82 6.25 0.57
C TRP A 86 8.77 7.20 -0.15
N VAL A 87 9.91 6.69 -0.62
CA VAL A 87 10.90 7.44 -1.38
C VAL A 87 11.03 6.85 -2.77
N SER A 88 10.54 7.56 -3.78
CA SER A 88 10.45 7.03 -5.15
C SER A 88 10.63 8.11 -6.21
N HIS A 89 10.68 7.65 -7.46
CA HIS A 89 10.63 8.53 -8.62
C HIS A 89 9.18 8.93 -8.92
N ALA A 90 9.04 10.13 -9.47
CA ALA A 90 7.82 10.58 -10.10
C ALA A 90 8.08 10.77 -11.58
N LYS A 91 7.23 10.19 -12.43
CA LYS A 91 7.23 10.50 -13.85
C LYS A 91 6.36 11.74 -14.04
N ASP A 92 6.92 12.76 -14.71
CA ASP A 92 6.14 13.94 -15.05
C ASP A 92 5.07 13.54 -16.06
N SER A 93 3.94 14.25 -16.04
CA SER A 93 2.94 14.17 -17.09
C SER A 93 3.61 14.49 -18.42
N GLN A 94 3.75 13.49 -19.29
CA GLN A 94 4.10 13.74 -20.68
C GLN A 94 2.78 13.88 -21.45
N GLN A 95 2.60 14.99 -22.17
CA GLN A 95 1.66 15.03 -23.28
C GLN A 95 2.14 13.99 -24.29
N ILE A 96 1.51 12.82 -24.28
CA ILE A 96 1.58 11.94 -25.43
C ILE A 96 0.71 12.64 -26.48
N SER A 97 1.27 12.85 -27.67
CA SER A 97 0.62 13.49 -28.82
C SER A 97 -0.88 13.12 -28.93
N ASP A 98 -1.71 14.10 -29.30
CA ASP A 98 -3.17 14.03 -29.49
C ASP A 98 -4.06 14.06 -28.23
N GLY A 99 -3.86 15.05 -27.35
CA GLY A 99 -4.88 15.46 -26.38
C GLY A 99 -5.09 14.54 -25.17
N VAL A 100 -4.29 13.49 -25.01
CA VAL A 100 -4.29 12.62 -23.84
C VAL A 100 -3.17 13.06 -22.89
N SER A 101 -3.54 13.77 -21.81
CA SER A 101 -2.60 14.02 -20.71
C SER A 101 -2.44 12.74 -19.88
N SER A 102 -1.20 12.25 -19.75
CA SER A 102 -0.91 11.27 -18.70
C SER A 102 -0.80 12.01 -17.37
N ASP A 103 -1.57 11.63 -16.36
CA ASP A 103 -1.42 12.18 -15.02
C ASP A 103 -0.01 11.90 -14.49
N ALA A 104 0.45 12.71 -13.54
CA ALA A 104 1.69 12.42 -12.82
C ALA A 104 1.61 11.02 -12.18
N ALA A 105 2.63 10.20 -12.39
CA ALA A 105 2.69 8.84 -11.84
C ALA A 105 3.69 8.74 -10.70
N ILE A 106 3.30 8.01 -9.65
CA ILE A 106 4.19 7.62 -8.55
C ILE A 106 4.65 6.22 -8.89
N VAL A 107 5.93 6.03 -9.22
CA VAL A 107 6.39 4.71 -9.71
C VAL A 107 7.17 3.92 -8.66
N ASP A 108 7.03 2.60 -8.71
CA ASP A 108 7.89 1.67 -7.97
C ASP A 108 9.19 1.34 -8.73
N TYR A 109 9.90 0.32 -8.25
CA TYR A 109 11.24 -0.07 -8.70
C TYR A 109 11.19 -0.67 -10.11
N HIS A 110 10.04 -1.23 -10.49
CA HIS A 110 9.78 -1.82 -11.80
C HIS A 110 9.07 -0.84 -12.74
N GLY A 111 8.84 0.40 -12.32
CA GLY A 111 8.16 1.42 -13.14
C GLY A 111 6.64 1.29 -13.15
N VAL A 112 6.08 0.56 -12.18
CA VAL A 112 4.65 0.39 -11.95
C VAL A 112 4.09 1.65 -11.28
N ASP A 113 2.98 2.20 -11.79
CA ASP A 113 2.27 3.30 -11.13
C ASP A 113 1.52 2.80 -9.89
N VAL A 114 2.01 3.23 -8.72
CA VAL A 114 1.48 2.84 -7.42
C VAL A 114 0.60 3.91 -6.79
N LYS A 115 0.19 4.95 -7.53
CA LYS A 115 -0.60 6.06 -6.97
C LYS A 115 -1.88 5.62 -6.27
N ASN A 116 -2.55 4.58 -6.78
CA ASN A 116 -3.80 4.07 -6.21
C ASN A 116 -3.61 3.24 -4.93
N HIS A 117 -2.38 2.81 -4.61
CA HIS A 117 -2.11 2.17 -3.31
C HIS A 117 -2.34 3.14 -2.16
N PHE A 118 -2.09 4.43 -2.37
CA PHE A 118 -2.30 5.46 -1.35
C PHE A 118 -3.77 5.81 -1.09
N LYS A 119 -4.72 5.25 -1.85
CA LYS A 119 -6.16 5.35 -1.56
C LYS A 119 -6.57 4.45 -0.38
N ASN A 120 -5.77 3.44 -0.05
CA ASN A 120 -6.07 2.51 1.03
C ASN A 120 -4.89 2.43 2.01
N ILE A 121 -5.04 3.05 3.18
CA ILE A 121 -4.02 3.13 4.22
C ILE A 121 -4.63 2.61 5.52
N HIS A 122 -3.87 1.78 6.24
CA HIS A 122 -4.31 1.22 7.51
C HIS A 122 -4.75 2.33 8.50
N PRO A 123 -5.89 2.20 9.20
CA PRO A 123 -6.42 3.24 10.07
C PRO A 123 -5.59 3.51 11.34
N ASN A 124 -4.69 2.60 11.72
CA ASN A 124 -3.75 2.84 12.83
C ASN A 124 -2.56 3.73 12.44
N MET A 125 -2.34 3.96 11.14
CA MET A 125 -1.19 4.72 10.67
C MET A 125 -1.38 6.22 10.94
N ARG A 126 -0.40 6.88 11.55
CA ARG A 126 -0.48 8.32 11.85
C ARG A 126 0.23 9.19 10.84
N TYR A 127 1.13 8.62 10.04
CA TYR A 127 1.92 9.41 9.11
C TYR A 127 2.30 8.64 7.84
N VAL A 128 2.07 9.28 6.69
CA VAL A 128 2.57 8.81 5.39
C VAL A 128 3.33 9.94 4.70
N GLY A 129 4.60 9.69 4.37
CA GLY A 129 5.46 10.66 3.70
C GLY A 129 5.81 10.24 2.28
N LEU A 130 5.33 10.95 1.26
CA LEU A 130 5.71 10.74 -0.14
C LEU A 130 6.89 11.66 -0.48
N VAL A 131 8.07 11.07 -0.66
CA VAL A 131 9.34 11.78 -0.81
C VAL A 131 9.84 11.66 -2.24
N GLY A 132 10.10 12.81 -2.88
CA GLY A 132 10.63 12.87 -4.24
C GLY A 132 9.54 13.07 -5.31
N CYS A 133 8.27 12.92 -4.95
CA CYS A 133 7.14 13.10 -5.85
C CYS A 133 6.40 14.43 -5.65
N ASN A 134 5.88 14.99 -6.76
CA ASN A 134 4.80 15.98 -6.73
C ASN A 134 3.46 15.23 -6.66
N ALA A 135 2.95 15.03 -5.45
CA ALA A 135 1.73 14.23 -5.22
C ALA A 135 0.70 14.97 -4.35
N LYS A 136 0.87 16.29 -4.14
CA LYS A 136 0.02 17.02 -3.20
C LYS A 136 -1.42 17.12 -3.68
N GLU A 137 -1.62 17.53 -4.94
CA GLU A 137 -2.96 17.67 -5.52
C GLU A 137 -3.70 16.33 -5.51
N LEU A 138 -3.05 15.27 -5.97
CA LEU A 138 -3.58 13.90 -5.93
C LEU A 138 -4.02 13.46 -4.52
N LEU A 139 -3.23 13.77 -3.49
CA LEU A 139 -3.58 13.37 -2.11
C LEU A 139 -4.71 14.21 -1.51
N GLU A 140 -4.83 15.49 -1.92
CA GLU A 140 -5.98 16.32 -1.53
C GLU A 140 -7.26 15.87 -2.25
N GLU A 141 -7.17 15.46 -3.51
CA GLU A 141 -8.25 14.78 -4.23
C GLU A 141 -8.70 13.55 -3.46
N TYR A 142 -7.78 12.64 -3.12
CA TYR A 142 -8.12 11.43 -2.35
C TYR A 142 -8.77 11.73 -0.99
N ARG A 143 -8.30 12.78 -0.31
CA ARG A 143 -8.91 13.23 0.94
C ARG A 143 -10.34 13.75 0.71
N SER A 144 -10.56 14.53 -0.35
CA SER A 144 -11.87 15.08 -0.70
C SER A 144 -12.87 14.00 -1.13
N GLU A 145 -12.38 12.92 -1.74
CA GLU A 145 -13.15 11.72 -2.08
C GLU A 145 -13.45 10.82 -0.88
N GLY A 146 -12.92 11.16 0.31
CA GLY A 146 -13.21 10.47 1.56
C GLY A 146 -12.36 9.24 1.85
N TYR A 147 -11.32 8.94 1.06
CA TYR A 147 -10.48 7.74 1.28
C TYR A 147 -9.78 7.69 2.65
N TYR A 148 -9.67 8.83 3.35
CA TYR A 148 -9.05 8.93 4.66
C TYR A 148 -10.05 9.23 5.79
N SER A 149 -11.36 9.10 5.54
CA SER A 149 -12.40 9.43 6.53
C SER A 149 -12.28 8.63 7.82
N ASN A 150 -11.78 7.40 7.73
CA ASN A 150 -11.68 6.46 8.85
C ASN A 150 -10.40 6.65 9.67
N ASN A 151 -9.53 7.59 9.29
CA ASN A 151 -8.26 7.84 9.97
C ASN A 151 -8.03 9.36 10.15
N LYS A 152 -8.60 9.90 11.23
CA LYS A 152 -8.55 11.34 11.53
C LYS A 152 -7.15 11.83 11.92
N ASP A 153 -6.31 10.94 12.42
CA ASP A 153 -4.96 11.27 12.89
C ASP A 153 -3.90 11.13 11.80
N LEU A 154 -4.27 10.61 10.62
CA LEU A 154 -3.36 10.47 9.49
C LEU A 154 -2.92 11.83 8.94
N LEU A 155 -1.64 12.12 9.11
CA LEU A 155 -0.97 13.17 8.36
C LEU A 155 -0.27 12.59 7.13
N ILE A 156 -0.76 12.93 5.95
CA ILE A 156 -0.05 12.67 4.70
C ILE A 156 0.76 13.91 4.31
N HIS A 157 2.03 13.71 4.00
CA HIS A 157 2.93 14.77 3.58
C HIS A 157 3.62 14.43 2.26
N SER A 158 3.40 15.26 1.27
CA SER A 158 4.07 15.26 -0.02
C SER A 158 4.67 16.65 -0.31
N PHE A 159 5.19 16.85 -1.51
CA PHE A 159 5.81 18.10 -1.94
C PHE A 159 5.05 18.68 -3.13
N ASP A 160 5.02 20.02 -3.25
CA ASP A 160 4.43 20.72 -4.40
C ASP A 160 5.29 20.62 -5.69
N LYS A 161 6.52 20.10 -5.55
CA LYS A 161 7.46 19.93 -6.65
C LYS A 161 8.43 18.81 -6.34
N LYS A 162 9.09 18.28 -7.38
CA LYS A 162 10.19 17.33 -7.25
C LYS A 162 11.29 17.88 -6.32
N VAL A 163 11.78 17.02 -5.43
CA VAL A 163 12.82 17.37 -4.44
C VAL A 163 13.89 16.28 -4.38
N ASP A 164 15.14 16.64 -4.08
CA ASP A 164 16.20 15.66 -3.77
C ASP A 164 15.72 14.76 -2.63
N ALA A 165 15.80 13.44 -2.84
CA ALA A 165 15.27 12.44 -1.91
C ALA A 165 15.79 12.59 -0.48
N ARG A 166 17.07 13.00 -0.30
CA ARG A 166 17.68 13.19 1.04
C ARG A 166 17.15 14.47 1.69
N ILE A 167 16.94 15.53 0.92
CA ILE A 167 16.34 16.77 1.41
C ILE A 167 14.87 16.53 1.76
N GLY A 168 14.12 15.89 0.86
CA GLY A 168 12.73 15.53 1.04
C GLY A 168 12.54 14.64 2.27
N LEU A 169 13.34 13.58 2.42
CA LEU A 169 13.27 12.68 3.58
C LEU A 169 13.50 13.44 4.90
N ARG A 170 14.51 14.32 4.96
CA ARG A 170 14.74 15.14 6.17
C ARG A 170 13.59 16.08 6.48
N LYS A 171 12.94 16.66 5.46
CA LYS A 171 11.75 17.51 5.63
C LYS A 171 10.56 16.70 6.11
N SER A 172 10.32 15.54 5.49
CA SER A 172 9.26 14.60 5.86
C SER A 172 9.40 14.14 7.32
N ILE A 173 10.59 13.69 7.74
CA ILE A 173 10.85 13.31 9.15
C ILE A 173 10.60 14.46 10.14
N ARG A 174 10.85 15.72 9.73
CA ARG A 174 10.54 16.86 10.60
C ARG A 174 9.03 17.08 10.73
N LYS A 175 8.27 16.84 9.66
CA LYS A 175 6.80 16.97 9.65
C LYS A 175 6.15 15.84 10.44
N SER A 176 6.66 14.61 10.28
CA SER A 176 6.16 13.42 10.99
C SER A 176 6.22 13.55 12.50
N ALA A 177 7.17 14.33 13.03
CA ALA A 177 7.29 14.51 14.46
C ALA A 177 6.04 15.08 15.12
N LYS A 178 5.17 15.82 14.41
CA LYS A 178 3.89 16.27 14.97
C LYS A 178 2.96 15.11 15.36
N GLN A 179 3.02 14.01 14.59
CA GLN A 179 2.18 12.83 14.79
C GLN A 179 2.88 11.72 15.58
N LEU A 180 4.21 11.72 15.56
CA LEU A 180 5.01 10.66 16.16
C LEU A 180 5.63 11.08 17.49
N GLY A 181 5.73 12.36 17.85
CA GLY A 181 6.26 12.76 19.16
C GLY A 181 6.74 14.20 19.22
N LYS A 182 8.01 14.41 19.60
CA LYS A 182 8.63 15.74 19.73
C LYS A 182 10.00 15.75 19.06
N LEU A 183 10.34 16.87 18.39
CA LEU A 183 11.69 17.09 17.88
C LEU A 183 12.59 17.67 18.97
N LYS A 184 13.54 16.88 19.47
CA LYS A 184 14.64 17.43 20.27
C LYS A 184 15.65 18.12 19.36
N LYS A 185 15.61 19.45 19.32
CA LYS A 185 16.66 20.27 18.70
C LYS A 185 17.97 20.07 19.49
N ARG A 186 19.10 20.04 18.79
CA ARG A 186 20.44 20.00 19.39
C ARG A 186 21.32 21.02 18.66
N LEU A 187 22.15 21.74 19.40
CA LEU A 187 23.19 22.58 18.81
C LEU A 187 24.08 21.68 17.93
N LEU A 188 24.28 22.05 16.66
CA LEU A 188 25.17 21.37 15.70
C LEU A 188 24.79 19.92 15.27
N ALA A 189 23.72 19.31 15.80
CA ALA A 189 23.32 17.95 15.45
C ALA A 189 21.93 17.87 14.79
N SER A 190 21.73 16.81 13.99
CA SER A 190 20.44 16.54 13.36
C SER A 190 19.37 16.29 14.43
N PRO A 191 18.20 16.97 14.37
CA PRO A 191 17.16 16.81 15.39
C PRO A 191 16.63 15.37 15.43
N ARG A 192 16.27 14.89 16.62
CA ARG A 192 15.78 13.53 16.82
C ARG A 192 14.32 13.55 17.22
N VAL A 193 13.57 12.51 16.83
CA VAL A 193 12.21 12.32 17.31
C VAL A 193 12.30 11.59 18.66
N ILE A 194 11.66 12.14 19.69
CA ILE A 194 11.63 11.69 21.10
C ILE A 194 10.21 11.82 21.68
N GLY A 195 9.94 11.21 22.84
CA GLY A 195 8.71 11.44 23.60
C GLY A 195 7.47 10.83 22.95
N PHE A 196 7.35 9.51 23.08
CA PHE A 196 6.38 8.69 22.37
C PHE A 196 5.34 8.01 23.27
N GLN A 197 5.47 8.07 24.60
CA GLN A 197 4.72 7.17 25.48
C GLN A 197 3.20 7.28 25.29
N ASP A 198 2.66 8.50 25.29
CA ASP A 198 1.23 8.74 25.08
C ASP A 198 0.77 8.24 23.69
N ILE A 199 1.61 8.44 22.67
CA ILE A 199 1.34 8.02 21.29
C ILE A 199 1.35 6.50 21.14
N LEU A 200 2.19 5.81 21.90
CA LEU A 200 2.23 4.35 21.91
C LEU A 200 0.95 3.78 22.51
N THR A 201 0.52 4.31 23.66
CA THR A 201 -0.72 3.88 24.31
C THR A 201 -1.93 4.13 23.40
N ASP A 202 -2.04 5.30 22.79
CA ASP A 202 -3.12 5.59 21.84
C ASP A 202 -3.05 4.70 20.58
N PHE A 203 -1.85 4.30 20.14
CA PHE A 203 -1.68 3.41 18.97
C PHE A 203 -2.12 1.98 19.30
N GLU A 204 -1.70 1.46 20.45
CA GLU A 204 -2.01 0.11 20.93
C GLU A 204 -3.51 -0.07 21.24
N THR A 205 -4.19 1.02 21.59
CA THR A 205 -5.61 0.99 21.96
C THR A 205 -6.55 1.46 20.84
N ASN A 206 -6.04 1.79 19.66
CA ASN A 206 -6.85 2.34 18.56
C ASN A 206 -7.77 1.26 17.94
N PRO A 207 -9.10 1.36 18.10
CA PRO A 207 -10.03 0.38 17.57
C PRO A 207 -10.44 0.67 16.12
N ALA A 208 -9.84 1.66 15.44
CA ALA A 208 -10.29 2.10 14.12
C ALA A 208 -10.23 1.00 13.04
N CYS A 209 -9.40 -0.03 13.23
CA CYS A 209 -9.36 -1.22 12.36
C CYS A 209 -10.53 -2.20 12.56
N LEU A 210 -11.24 -2.14 13.70
CA LEU A 210 -12.40 -3.00 14.01
C LEU A 210 -13.68 -2.57 13.29
N VAL A 211 -13.64 -1.45 12.55
CA VAL A 211 -14.78 -0.97 11.77
C VAL A 211 -15.04 -1.94 10.63
N LYS A 212 -16.04 -2.80 10.83
CA LYS A 212 -16.57 -3.68 9.79
C LYS A 212 -17.15 -2.85 8.64
N GLN A 213 -16.97 -3.36 7.44
CA GLN A 213 -17.54 -2.81 6.21
C GLN A 213 -18.44 -3.87 5.58
N THR A 214 -19.33 -3.43 4.70
CA THR A 214 -20.17 -4.34 3.92
C THR A 214 -19.74 -4.31 2.47
N GLY A 215 -19.72 -5.46 1.82
CA GLY A 215 -19.28 -5.57 0.45
C GLY A 215 -19.75 -6.85 -0.22
N PHE A 216 -19.70 -6.83 -1.54
CA PHE A 216 -19.97 -7.98 -2.38
C PHE A 216 -18.71 -8.86 -2.46
N LYS A 217 -18.78 -10.06 -1.91
CA LYS A 217 -17.70 -11.04 -1.89
C LYS A 217 -17.48 -11.70 -3.25
N ILE A 218 -16.27 -11.57 -3.79
CA ILE A 218 -15.84 -12.24 -5.01
C ILE A 218 -14.64 -13.10 -4.66
N SER A 219 -14.71 -14.39 -4.99
CA SER A 219 -13.57 -15.29 -4.92
C SER A 219 -12.81 -15.24 -6.24
N VAL A 220 -11.50 -15.09 -6.15
CA VAL A 220 -10.59 -14.96 -7.29
C VAL A 220 -9.57 -16.08 -7.26
N ARG A 221 -9.46 -16.82 -8.35
CA ARG A 221 -8.44 -17.85 -8.56
C ARG A 221 -7.60 -17.50 -9.79
N ARG A 222 -6.28 -17.50 -9.64
CA ARG A 222 -5.30 -17.25 -10.70
C ARG A 222 -4.46 -18.50 -10.90
N GLU A 223 -4.46 -19.03 -12.11
CA GLU A 223 -3.63 -20.17 -12.52
C GLU A 223 -2.57 -19.71 -13.54
N LEU A 224 -1.34 -20.15 -13.37
CA LEU A 224 -0.22 -19.72 -14.20
C LEU A 224 0.30 -20.84 -15.10
N LYS A 225 0.23 -20.64 -16.42
CA LYS A 225 0.86 -21.53 -17.42
C LYS A 225 2.30 -21.16 -17.73
N GLU A 226 2.66 -19.90 -17.48
CA GLU A 226 4.00 -19.34 -17.62
C GLU A 226 4.26 -18.32 -16.50
N GLU A 227 5.50 -17.87 -16.36
CA GLU A 227 5.84 -16.83 -15.39
C GLU A 227 5.04 -15.56 -15.66
N SER A 228 4.51 -14.94 -14.60
CA SER A 228 3.68 -13.74 -14.73
C SER A 228 4.05 -12.71 -13.66
N PRO A 229 4.06 -11.41 -14.01
CA PRO A 229 4.37 -10.35 -13.05
C PRO A 229 3.33 -10.24 -11.93
N ALA A 230 3.62 -9.40 -10.94
CA ALA A 230 2.63 -8.98 -9.97
C ALA A 230 1.45 -8.26 -10.66
N VAL A 231 0.23 -8.51 -10.18
CA VAL A 231 -1.01 -7.99 -10.77
C VAL A 231 -1.98 -7.52 -9.70
N ALA A 232 -2.54 -6.34 -9.89
CA ALA A 232 -3.57 -5.76 -9.05
C ALA A 232 -4.96 -6.13 -9.59
N ILE A 233 -5.86 -6.51 -8.68
CA ILE A 233 -7.29 -6.66 -8.93
C ILE A 233 -7.98 -5.37 -8.51
N LYS A 234 -8.69 -4.74 -9.45
CA LYS A 234 -9.32 -3.43 -9.27
C LYS A 234 -10.77 -3.39 -9.68
N ILE A 235 -11.52 -2.50 -9.05
CA ILE A 235 -12.82 -2.02 -9.52
C ILE A 235 -12.80 -0.50 -9.34
N ASP A 236 -13.21 0.26 -10.37
CA ASP A 236 -13.20 1.73 -10.38
C ASP A 236 -11.90 2.33 -9.83
N ASP A 237 -10.77 1.81 -10.32
CA ASP A 237 -9.39 2.18 -9.93
C ASP A 237 -8.99 1.92 -8.46
N GLN A 238 -9.91 1.41 -7.63
CA GLN A 238 -9.60 0.96 -6.28
C GLN A 238 -8.95 -0.42 -6.30
N ILE A 239 -7.77 -0.55 -5.69
CA ILE A 239 -7.06 -1.83 -5.59
C ILE A 239 -7.64 -2.67 -4.44
N LEU A 240 -8.29 -3.77 -4.80
CA LEU A 240 -8.91 -4.71 -3.87
C LEU A 240 -7.92 -5.79 -3.42
N HIS A 241 -7.06 -6.26 -4.31
CA HIS A 241 -6.03 -7.25 -4.01
C HIS A 241 -4.82 -7.09 -4.94
N VAL A 242 -3.66 -7.60 -4.52
CA VAL A 242 -2.45 -7.68 -5.36
C VAL A 242 -1.88 -9.08 -5.24
N PHE A 243 -1.88 -9.80 -6.36
CA PHE A 243 -1.18 -11.07 -6.46
C PHE A 243 0.30 -10.83 -6.74
N ALA A 244 1.15 -11.55 -6.02
CA ALA A 244 2.60 -11.53 -6.23
C ALA A 244 2.99 -12.02 -7.64
N GLN A 245 4.23 -11.72 -8.05
CA GLN A 245 4.86 -12.42 -9.16
C GLN A 245 4.91 -13.92 -8.83
N ALA A 246 4.60 -14.75 -9.82
CA ALA A 246 4.44 -16.19 -9.64
C ALA A 246 4.99 -16.96 -10.84
N LYS A 247 5.40 -18.21 -10.61
CA LYS A 247 5.98 -19.08 -11.64
C LYS A 247 4.91 -19.93 -12.33
N ALA A 248 5.29 -20.52 -13.46
CA ALA A 248 4.47 -21.52 -14.15
C ALA A 248 4.11 -22.69 -13.20
N GLY A 249 2.84 -23.10 -13.22
CA GLY A 249 2.26 -24.15 -12.40
C GLY A 249 1.72 -23.68 -11.03
N GLU A 250 1.97 -22.44 -10.63
CA GLU A 250 1.43 -21.91 -9.38
C GLU A 250 -0.06 -21.55 -9.51
N VAL A 251 -0.79 -21.74 -8.41
CA VAL A 251 -2.19 -21.32 -8.26
C VAL A 251 -2.26 -20.37 -7.07
N GLN A 252 -2.90 -19.22 -7.27
CA GLN A 252 -3.10 -18.21 -6.23
C GLN A 252 -4.60 -17.96 -6.06
N GLU A 253 -5.05 -17.79 -4.83
CA GLU A 253 -6.46 -17.57 -4.49
C GLU A 253 -6.60 -16.40 -3.53
N ALA A 254 -7.67 -15.64 -3.67
CA ALA A 254 -8.00 -14.52 -2.79
C ALA A 254 -9.51 -14.29 -2.73
N GLU A 255 -9.98 -13.80 -1.59
CA GLU A 255 -11.32 -13.23 -1.45
C GLU A 255 -11.21 -11.71 -1.49
N ILE A 256 -12.05 -11.06 -2.30
CA ILE A 256 -12.13 -9.60 -2.40
C ILE A 256 -13.54 -9.13 -2.13
N PHE A 257 -13.68 -7.93 -1.57
CA PHE A 257 -14.96 -7.33 -1.24
C PHE A 257 -15.14 -6.02 -2.00
N VAL A 258 -16.22 -5.94 -2.78
CA VAL A 258 -16.57 -4.74 -3.55
C VAL A 258 -17.57 -3.92 -2.75
N GLN A 259 -17.17 -2.72 -2.34
CA GLN A 259 -18.06 -1.84 -1.59
C GLN A 259 -19.02 -1.12 -2.53
N PRO A 260 -20.34 -1.15 -2.28
CA PRO A 260 -21.29 -0.36 -3.04
C PRO A 260 -21.00 1.13 -2.84
N LYS A 261 -20.64 1.85 -3.91
CA LYS A 261 -20.86 3.30 -3.91
C LYS A 261 -22.37 3.53 -4.01
N LEU A 262 -22.95 4.18 -3.00
CA LEU A 262 -24.38 4.47 -2.92
C LEU A 262 -24.84 5.11 -4.24
N ASN A 263 -25.72 4.40 -4.98
CA ASN A 263 -26.35 4.81 -6.25
C ASN A 263 -25.54 4.66 -7.56
N GLU A 264 -24.34 4.05 -7.56
CA GLU A 264 -23.48 4.03 -8.77
C GLU A 264 -23.24 2.65 -9.40
N MET A 265 -23.66 1.56 -8.77
CA MET A 265 -23.46 0.23 -9.34
C MET A 265 -24.49 -0.09 -10.42
N SER A 266 -24.11 0.23 -11.64
CA SER A 266 -24.73 -0.27 -12.86
C SER A 266 -23.98 -1.51 -13.35
N ARG A 267 -24.64 -2.29 -14.20
CA ARG A 267 -23.98 -3.41 -14.93
C ARG A 267 -22.75 -2.95 -15.71
N ASN A 268 -22.69 -1.68 -16.11
CA ASN A 268 -21.59 -1.12 -16.87
C ASN A 268 -20.40 -0.68 -16.00
N SER A 269 -20.62 -0.38 -14.72
CA SER A 269 -19.58 -0.05 -13.74
C SER A 269 -19.05 -1.27 -12.99
N PHE A 270 -19.82 -2.36 -12.88
CA PHE A 270 -19.39 -3.59 -12.23
C PHE A 270 -18.42 -4.42 -13.11
N LYS A 271 -17.19 -3.92 -13.23
CA LYS A 271 -16.09 -4.50 -14.01
C LYS A 271 -14.88 -4.71 -13.12
N VAL A 272 -14.33 -5.92 -13.16
CA VAL A 272 -13.05 -6.23 -12.52
C VAL A 272 -11.94 -6.05 -13.54
N THR A 273 -10.92 -5.28 -13.16
CA THR A 273 -9.72 -5.08 -13.95
C THR A 273 -8.56 -5.78 -13.27
N VAL A 274 -7.88 -6.67 -14.01
CA VAL A 274 -6.59 -7.25 -13.63
C VAL A 274 -5.52 -6.46 -14.35
N ASP A 275 -4.58 -5.86 -13.62
CA ASP A 275 -3.65 -4.90 -14.18
C ASP A 275 -2.26 -5.03 -13.54
N THR A 276 -1.21 -5.05 -14.36
CA THR A 276 0.18 -4.98 -13.84
C THR A 276 0.52 -3.62 -13.26
N ASN A 277 -0.30 -2.59 -13.54
CA ASN A 277 -0.05 -1.19 -13.20
C ASN A 277 1.20 -0.59 -13.89
N LEU A 278 1.80 -1.27 -14.88
CA LEU A 278 2.94 -0.72 -15.60
C LEU A 278 2.57 0.60 -16.28
N PHE A 279 3.28 1.67 -15.94
CA PHE A 279 2.99 3.01 -16.45
C PHE A 279 3.15 3.09 -17.98
N VAL A 280 4.10 2.35 -18.55
CA VAL A 280 4.28 2.18 -19.99
C VAL A 280 4.63 0.72 -20.27
N GLY A 281 3.82 0.06 -21.08
CA GLY A 281 4.07 -1.28 -21.60
C GLY A 281 3.55 -1.37 -23.02
N MET A 282 4.45 -1.64 -23.97
CA MET A 282 4.10 -1.86 -25.39
C MET A 282 3.93 -3.35 -25.71
N GLU A 283 4.52 -4.21 -24.89
CA GLU A 283 4.48 -5.66 -25.05
C GLU A 283 3.33 -6.24 -24.26
N LYS A 284 2.58 -7.16 -24.89
CA LYS A 284 1.50 -7.86 -24.23
C LYS A 284 2.10 -8.82 -23.20
N LEU A 285 1.64 -8.70 -21.96
CA LEU A 285 2.09 -9.56 -20.87
C LEU A 285 1.03 -10.62 -20.56
N TYR A 286 1.49 -11.84 -20.28
CA TYR A 286 0.64 -12.86 -19.71
C TYR A 286 0.41 -12.56 -18.23
N LEU A 287 -0.86 -12.43 -17.84
CA LEU A 287 -1.25 -12.06 -16.48
C LEU A 287 -1.65 -13.28 -15.62
N GLY A 288 -1.71 -14.46 -16.20
CA GLY A 288 -2.38 -15.63 -15.62
C GLY A 288 -3.80 -15.82 -16.17
N ASP A 289 -4.32 -17.03 -15.99
CA ASP A 289 -5.70 -17.37 -16.25
C ASP A 289 -6.53 -17.13 -14.99
N PHE A 290 -7.48 -16.20 -15.06
CA PHE A 290 -8.33 -15.85 -13.91
C PHE A 290 -9.71 -16.45 -14.01
N GLU A 291 -10.14 -17.00 -12.88
CA GLU A 291 -11.51 -17.39 -12.60
C GLU A 291 -12.04 -16.50 -11.46
N PHE A 292 -13.23 -15.96 -11.67
CA PHE A 292 -13.95 -15.16 -10.68
C PHE A 292 -15.27 -15.85 -10.39
N SER A 293 -15.54 -16.09 -9.12
CA SER A 293 -16.79 -16.67 -8.63
C SER A 293 -17.42 -15.80 -7.55
N SER A 294 -18.73 -15.90 -7.43
CA SER A 294 -19.55 -15.14 -6.48
C SER A 294 -20.82 -15.92 -6.20
N ASP A 295 -21.41 -15.75 -5.02
CA ASP A 295 -22.61 -16.50 -4.61
C ASP A 295 -23.92 -15.97 -5.24
N TRP A 296 -23.84 -14.93 -6.07
CA TRP A 296 -24.97 -14.37 -6.81
C TRP A 296 -24.99 -14.76 -8.30
N ASP A 297 -26.19 -14.69 -8.89
CA ASP A 297 -26.52 -15.20 -10.22
C ASP A 297 -25.76 -14.52 -11.37
N GLY A 298 -24.81 -15.23 -11.96
CA GLY A 298 -24.11 -14.76 -13.16
C GLY A 298 -22.73 -15.35 -13.34
N LYS A 299 -22.05 -14.90 -14.39
CA LYS A 299 -20.68 -15.31 -14.71
C LYS A 299 -19.83 -14.10 -15.05
N TRP A 300 -18.55 -14.16 -14.72
CA TRP A 300 -17.56 -13.19 -15.15
C TRP A 300 -17.04 -13.56 -16.53
N LYS A 301 -17.10 -12.61 -17.46
CA LYS A 301 -16.63 -12.80 -18.83
C LYS A 301 -15.47 -11.88 -19.13
N LEU A 302 -14.36 -12.46 -19.55
CA LEU A 302 -13.21 -11.72 -20.06
C LEU A 302 -13.61 -10.93 -21.32
N PHE A 303 -13.21 -9.67 -21.35
CA PHE A 303 -13.30 -8.81 -22.52
C PHE A 303 -12.16 -9.15 -23.49
N ALA A 304 -12.48 -10.02 -24.44
CA ALA A 304 -11.54 -10.62 -25.37
C ALA A 304 -12.05 -10.54 -26.82
N LYS A 305 -11.14 -10.79 -27.76
CA LYS A 305 -11.44 -11.05 -29.16
C LYS A 305 -12.24 -12.36 -29.31
N ARG A 306 -12.74 -12.63 -30.52
CA ARG A 306 -13.49 -13.86 -30.84
C ARG A 306 -12.69 -15.15 -30.59
N ASP A 307 -11.36 -15.08 -30.69
CA ASP A 307 -10.43 -16.17 -30.45
C ASP A 307 -10.08 -16.37 -28.96
N GLY A 308 -10.68 -15.58 -28.04
CA GLY A 308 -10.39 -15.63 -26.61
C GLY A 308 -9.21 -14.78 -26.15
N THR A 309 -8.48 -14.15 -27.07
CA THR A 309 -7.34 -13.29 -26.76
C THR A 309 -7.77 -12.03 -26.00
N PRO A 310 -7.25 -11.74 -24.79
CA PRO A 310 -7.55 -10.51 -24.07
C PRO A 310 -7.21 -9.26 -24.89
N LEU A 311 -8.06 -8.22 -24.81
CA LEU A 311 -7.89 -6.99 -25.61
C LEU A 311 -6.86 -5.99 -25.03
N GLY A 312 -6.47 -6.10 -23.77
CA GLY A 312 -5.45 -5.22 -23.18
C GLY A 312 -4.03 -5.78 -23.29
N VAL A 313 -3.06 -4.88 -23.17
CA VAL A 313 -1.62 -5.16 -23.26
C VAL A 313 -1.06 -5.58 -21.90
N THR A 314 -1.30 -4.75 -20.89
CA THR A 314 -0.88 -4.95 -19.50
C THR A 314 -2.06 -5.15 -18.54
N LYS A 315 -3.27 -5.27 -19.11
CA LYS A 315 -4.54 -5.30 -18.39
C LYS A 315 -5.54 -6.27 -19.02
N ASN A 316 -6.28 -6.99 -18.18
CA ASN A 316 -7.44 -7.79 -18.56
C ASN A 316 -8.69 -7.21 -17.90
N LEU A 317 -9.79 -7.13 -18.64
CA LEU A 317 -11.06 -6.60 -18.14
C LEU A 317 -12.09 -7.71 -18.09
N TYR A 318 -12.75 -7.90 -16.95
CA TYR A 318 -13.78 -8.89 -16.73
C TYR A 318 -15.10 -8.18 -16.43
N ARG A 319 -16.14 -8.55 -17.17
CA ARG A 319 -17.49 -8.00 -17.01
C ARG A 319 -18.41 -9.03 -16.39
N TYR A 320 -19.17 -8.64 -15.39
CA TYR A 320 -20.24 -9.47 -14.87
C TYR A 320 -21.40 -9.58 -15.86
N THR A 321 -21.87 -10.80 -16.14
CA THR A 321 -22.92 -11.04 -17.13
C THR A 321 -24.32 -11.21 -16.53
N GLY A 322 -24.41 -11.44 -15.21
CA GLY A 322 -25.67 -11.55 -14.49
C GLY A 322 -26.35 -10.21 -14.20
N GLN A 323 -27.33 -10.25 -13.30
CA GLN A 323 -27.92 -9.04 -12.71
C GLN A 323 -26.95 -8.45 -11.69
N THR A 324 -26.86 -7.12 -11.59
CA THR A 324 -26.03 -6.49 -10.57
C THR A 324 -26.49 -6.98 -9.18
N PRO A 325 -25.56 -7.40 -8.31
CA PRO A 325 -25.93 -7.89 -6.98
C PRO A 325 -26.70 -6.84 -6.18
N MET A 326 -27.67 -7.31 -5.40
CA MET A 326 -28.58 -6.48 -4.61
C MET A 326 -28.06 -6.30 -3.18
N ILE A 327 -28.50 -5.25 -2.49
CA ILE A 327 -28.03 -4.89 -1.12
C ILE A 327 -28.15 -6.04 -0.11
N HIS A 328 -29.15 -6.92 -0.24
CA HIS A 328 -29.32 -8.06 0.67
C HIS A 328 -28.27 -9.19 0.47
N GLN A 329 -27.40 -9.08 -0.54
CA GLN A 329 -26.30 -9.99 -0.82
C GLN A 329 -24.95 -9.43 -0.33
N LEU A 330 -24.97 -8.32 0.43
CA LEU A 330 -23.78 -7.78 1.06
C LEU A 330 -23.36 -8.65 2.24
N GLU A 331 -22.06 -8.91 2.34
CA GLU A 331 -21.44 -9.57 3.48
C GLU A 331 -20.66 -8.56 4.32
N GLU A 332 -20.66 -8.75 5.63
CA GLU A 332 -19.75 -8.03 6.51
C GLU A 332 -18.34 -8.58 6.37
N PHE A 333 -17.36 -7.69 6.27
CA PHE A 333 -15.95 -8.05 6.28
C PHE A 333 -15.13 -7.01 7.03
N GLN A 334 -13.94 -7.43 7.46
CA GLN A 334 -12.97 -6.56 8.10
C GLN A 334 -11.90 -6.18 7.06
N PRO A 335 -11.83 -4.92 6.61
CA PRO A 335 -10.89 -4.50 5.55
C PRO A 335 -9.42 -4.51 5.97
N TYR A 336 -9.16 -4.57 7.28
CA TYR A 336 -7.83 -4.46 7.87
C TYR A 336 -7.64 -5.49 8.98
N GLU A 337 -6.48 -6.12 9.02
CA GLU A 337 -6.05 -6.85 10.22
C GLU A 337 -5.86 -5.85 11.37
N CYS A 338 -6.22 -6.23 12.60
CA CYS A 338 -6.02 -5.40 13.78
C CYS A 338 -4.74 -5.81 14.53
N LEU A 339 -4.30 -4.96 15.48
CA LEU A 339 -3.27 -5.36 16.43
C LEU A 339 -3.81 -6.51 17.31
N GLU A 340 -2.95 -7.48 17.63
CA GLU A 340 -3.30 -8.60 18.51
C GLU A 340 -3.82 -8.08 19.87
N GLY A 341 -4.95 -8.62 20.33
CA GLY A 341 -5.56 -8.27 21.62
C GLY A 341 -6.59 -7.15 21.61
N LEU A 342 -6.94 -6.62 20.44
CA LEU A 342 -8.07 -5.69 20.27
C LEU A 342 -9.40 -6.37 19.89
N GLU A 343 -9.38 -7.67 19.58
CA GLU A 343 -10.55 -8.47 19.17
C GLU A 343 -11.46 -8.89 20.32
#